data_AF-A0A8B6CF46-F1
#
_entry.id   AF-A0A8B6CF46-F1
#
_cell.length_a   1.000
_cell.length_b   1.000
_cell.length_c   1.000
_cell.angle_alpha   90.00
_cell.angle_beta   90.00
_cell.angle_gamma   90.00
#
_symmetry.space_group_name_H-M   'P 1'
#
loop_
_entity.id
_entity.type
_entity.pdbx_description
1 polymer ?
#
loop_
_entity_poly.entity_id
_entity_poly.type
_entity_poly.pdbx_seq_one_letter_code
_entity_poly.pdbx_strand_id
1 'polypeptide(L)'
;MNTKYLQLTKFFIDASENTEDFMKGKLLPFGDDTYIVEDHIYACLMEPSEYDGVVQTYLQVLFLSLGKLSNKLFKDHLPGGKLVGMDPTVVAKFKCTPKTSCFAESVFGQLDHLLKSKPNLSTLAAEAYITFSNNKTLNWLLNKPELERNILIEEATKNVKTVRKKFKQRRKEIEESRRLALEKAIKKREDIQQEKIKKQEEYTKSILNHGLWQTSNEIDSMLLSYKTKTDKIDALKAQLKFRKDVLLQQPEEKQTFNITKKKRRLNIKS
;
A
#
# COMPACT_ATOMS: atom_id res chain seq x y z
N MET A 1 22.35 -15.31 -3.18
CA MET A 1 22.92 -13.98 -2.86
C MET A 1 23.02 -13.21 -4.17
N ASN A 2 22.47 -12.01 -4.29
CA ASN A 2 22.54 -11.27 -5.56
C ASN A 2 23.74 -10.32 -5.54
N THR A 3 24.90 -10.85 -5.92
CA THR A 3 26.20 -10.14 -5.91
C THR A 3 26.20 -8.87 -6.75
N LYS A 4 25.34 -8.81 -7.78
CA LYS A 4 25.21 -7.68 -8.70
C LYS A 4 24.70 -6.39 -8.03
N TYR A 5 23.77 -6.48 -7.07
CA TYR A 5 23.28 -5.29 -6.37
C TYR A 5 24.34 -4.69 -5.44
N LEU A 6 25.18 -5.53 -4.85
CA LEU A 6 26.28 -5.09 -4.00
C LEU A 6 27.40 -4.45 -4.82
N GLN A 7 27.69 -4.99 -6.02
CA GLN A 7 28.59 -4.39 -7.00
C GLN A 7 28.08 -3.02 -7.46
N LEU A 8 26.79 -2.89 -7.78
CA LEU A 8 26.16 -1.63 -8.18
C LEU A 8 26.26 -0.56 -7.08
N THR A 9 25.99 -0.91 -5.82
CA THR A 9 26.08 0.04 -4.71
C THR A 9 27.50 0.48 -4.40
N LYS A 10 28.49 -0.41 -4.61
CA LYS A 10 29.91 -0.07 -4.48
C LYS A 10 30.37 0.83 -5.63
N PHE A 11 29.98 0.49 -6.85
CA PHE A 11 30.24 1.30 -8.03
C PHE A 11 29.75 2.74 -7.88
N PHE A 12 28.54 2.98 -7.34
CA PHE A 12 28.08 4.36 -7.15
C PHE A 12 28.86 5.15 -6.09
N ILE A 13 29.51 4.47 -5.15
CA ILE A 13 30.41 5.10 -4.17
C ILE A 13 31.76 5.36 -4.84
N ASP A 14 32.33 4.36 -5.49
CA ASP A 14 33.63 4.45 -6.18
C ASP A 14 33.61 5.47 -7.35
N ALA A 15 32.49 5.56 -8.10
CA ALA A 15 32.28 6.52 -9.19
C ALA A 15 32.06 7.96 -8.69
N SER A 16 31.57 8.11 -7.45
CA SER A 16 31.46 9.43 -6.82
C SER A 16 32.82 9.98 -6.37
N GLU A 17 33.79 9.10 -6.10
CA GLU A 17 35.16 9.48 -5.74
C GLU A 17 36.06 9.64 -6.99
N ASN A 18 35.91 8.77 -8.00
CA ASN A 18 36.71 8.75 -9.23
C ASN A 18 35.88 9.07 -10.48
N THR A 19 35.23 10.24 -10.50
CA THR A 19 34.32 10.65 -11.57
C THR A 19 35.04 10.87 -12.92
N GLU A 20 36.34 11.20 -12.89
CA GLU A 20 37.15 11.36 -14.10
C GLU A 20 37.40 10.04 -14.84
N ASP A 21 37.53 8.94 -14.11
CA ASP A 21 37.71 7.61 -14.71
C ASP A 21 36.41 7.06 -15.30
N PHE A 22 35.26 7.51 -14.77
CA PHE A 22 33.95 7.28 -15.38
C PHE A 22 33.78 8.07 -16.69
N MET A 23 34.14 9.36 -16.71
CA MET A 23 34.07 10.19 -17.94
C MET A 23 35.02 9.69 -19.03
N LYS A 24 36.14 9.05 -18.65
CA LYS A 24 37.07 8.38 -19.58
C LYS A 24 36.66 6.95 -19.94
N GLY A 25 35.54 6.44 -19.40
CA GLY A 25 34.98 5.13 -19.76
C GLY A 25 35.71 3.93 -19.19
N LYS A 26 36.64 4.17 -18.25
CA LYS A 26 37.42 3.12 -17.60
C LYS A 26 36.66 2.45 -16.45
N LEU A 27 35.72 3.18 -15.86
CA LEU A 27 34.92 2.71 -14.73
C LEU A 27 33.56 2.19 -15.19
N LEU A 28 33.37 0.87 -15.13
CA LEU A 28 32.14 0.20 -15.57
C LEU A 28 31.34 -0.38 -14.38
N PRO A 29 30.00 -0.26 -14.37
CA PRO A 29 29.15 -0.70 -13.26
C PRO A 29 29.22 -2.19 -12.93
N PHE A 30 29.58 -3.03 -13.89
CA PHE A 30 29.76 -4.48 -13.70
C PHE A 30 31.09 -5.01 -14.25
N GLY A 31 32.09 -4.14 -14.46
CA GLY A 31 33.35 -4.53 -15.13
C GLY A 31 33.12 -5.04 -16.55
N ASP A 32 33.79 -6.13 -16.94
CA ASP A 32 33.75 -6.74 -18.28
C ASP A 32 32.37 -7.32 -18.68
N ASP A 33 31.46 -7.51 -17.72
CA ASP A 33 30.08 -7.97 -17.96
C ASP A 33 29.13 -6.83 -18.38
N THR A 34 29.65 -5.60 -18.49
CA THR A 34 28.84 -4.43 -18.87
C THR A 34 28.69 -4.38 -20.38
N TYR A 35 27.47 -4.62 -20.88
CA TYR A 35 27.17 -4.48 -22.29
C TYR A 35 27.13 -2.99 -22.68
N ILE A 36 28.19 -2.52 -23.33
CA ILE A 36 28.23 -1.20 -23.98
C ILE A 36 28.17 -1.41 -25.48
N VAL A 37 27.21 -0.76 -26.13
CA VAL A 37 27.22 -0.62 -27.59
C VAL A 37 28.01 0.64 -27.89
N GLU A 38 29.18 0.47 -28.49
CA GLU A 38 30.04 1.59 -28.91
C GLU A 38 29.47 2.24 -30.18
N ASP A 39 28.43 3.05 -30.01
CA ASP A 39 27.88 3.86 -31.09
C ASP A 39 28.68 5.17 -31.26
N HIS A 40 28.54 5.84 -32.42
CA HIS A 40 29.15 7.15 -32.70
C HIS A 40 28.87 8.20 -31.61
N ILE A 41 27.72 8.11 -30.95
CA ILE A 41 27.32 8.97 -29.84
C ILE A 41 28.17 8.69 -28.60
N TYR A 42 28.47 7.42 -28.32
CA TYR A 42 29.33 7.03 -27.21
C TYR A 42 30.73 7.62 -27.41
N ALA A 43 31.29 7.53 -28.62
CA ALA A 43 32.59 8.13 -28.94
C ALA A 43 32.61 9.66 -28.73
N CYS A 44 31.56 10.38 -29.19
CA CYS A 44 31.45 11.82 -28.99
C CYS A 44 31.28 12.25 -27.52
N LEU A 45 30.73 11.39 -26.66
CA LEU A 45 30.56 11.67 -25.23
C LEU A 45 31.87 11.53 -24.43
N MET A 46 32.90 10.89 -24.99
CA MET A 46 34.21 10.72 -24.36
C MET A 46 35.23 11.78 -24.80
N GLU A 47 34.86 12.64 -25.76
CA GLU A 47 35.71 13.73 -26.22
C GLU A 47 35.72 14.86 -25.17
N PRO A 48 36.90 15.45 -24.89
CA PRO A 48 37.02 16.49 -23.88
C PRO A 48 36.22 17.73 -24.29
N SER A 49 35.40 18.24 -23.36
CA SER A 49 34.54 19.39 -23.56
C SER A 49 34.85 20.50 -22.57
N GLU A 50 34.55 21.74 -22.94
CA GLU A 50 34.74 22.92 -22.08
C GLU A 50 33.91 22.85 -20.78
N TYR A 51 32.91 21.98 -20.73
CA TYR A 51 31.99 21.83 -19.60
C TYR A 51 32.30 20.65 -18.67
N ASP A 52 33.40 19.92 -18.88
CA ASP A 52 33.73 18.70 -18.13
C ASP A 52 33.82 18.94 -16.62
N GLY A 53 34.32 20.10 -16.19
CA GLY A 53 34.39 20.46 -14.76
C GLY A 53 33.02 20.63 -14.09
N VAL A 54 32.02 21.11 -14.85
CA VAL A 54 30.63 21.26 -14.37
C VAL A 54 29.92 19.91 -14.38
N VAL A 55 30.17 19.09 -15.41
CA VAL A 55 29.64 17.73 -15.51
C VAL A 55 30.18 16.85 -14.37
N GLN A 56 31.46 16.97 -14.02
CA GLN A 56 32.08 16.27 -12.90
C GLN A 56 31.37 16.59 -11.57
N THR A 57 31.07 17.86 -11.30
CA THR A 57 30.40 18.26 -10.06
C THR A 57 28.96 17.73 -10.00
N TYR A 58 28.23 17.73 -11.12
CA TYR A 58 26.89 17.15 -11.17
C TYR A 58 26.90 15.63 -11.02
N LEU A 59 27.83 14.92 -11.65
CA LEU A 59 27.97 13.47 -11.57
C LEU A 59 28.31 13.02 -10.14
N GLN A 60 29.18 13.73 -9.43
CA GLN A 60 29.49 13.44 -8.02
C GLN A 60 28.23 13.46 -7.14
N VAL A 61 27.41 14.51 -7.27
CA VAL A 61 26.16 14.64 -6.50
C VAL A 61 25.14 13.58 -6.91
N LEU A 62 25.01 13.32 -8.22
CA LEU A 62 24.08 12.33 -8.75
C LEU A 62 24.44 10.91 -8.32
N PHE A 63 25.70 10.49 -8.41
CA PHE A 63 26.13 9.16 -7.99
C PHE A 63 25.92 8.92 -6.48
N LEU A 64 26.21 9.92 -5.64
CA LEU A 64 25.88 9.87 -4.21
C LEU A 64 24.37 9.71 -3.95
N SER A 65 23.54 10.43 -4.71
CA SER A 65 22.08 10.31 -4.59
C SER A 65 21.55 8.95 -5.08
N LEU A 66 22.10 8.43 -6.18
CA LEU A 66 21.75 7.14 -6.77
C LEU A 66 22.21 5.98 -5.90
N GLY A 67 23.37 6.09 -5.23
CA GLY A 67 23.84 5.15 -4.23
C GLY A 67 22.89 5.08 -3.02
N LYS A 68 22.44 6.23 -2.51
CA LYS A 68 21.44 6.30 -1.42
C LYS A 68 20.09 5.71 -1.83
N LEU A 69 19.62 6.01 -3.05
CA LEU A 69 18.37 5.47 -3.59
C LEU A 69 18.47 3.94 -3.75
N SER A 70 19.56 3.45 -4.33
CA SER A 70 19.80 2.02 -4.55
C SER A 70 19.87 1.25 -3.23
N ASN A 71 20.54 1.80 -2.22
CA ASN A 71 20.56 1.20 -0.87
C ASN A 71 19.16 1.13 -0.22
N LYS A 72 18.30 2.13 -0.47
CA LYS A 72 16.92 2.12 0.02
C LYS A 72 16.04 1.13 -0.74
N LEU A 73 16.18 1.06 -2.06
CA LEU A 73 15.39 0.20 -2.94
C LEU A 73 15.73 -1.28 -2.77
N PHE A 74 17.04 -1.59 -2.66
CA PHE A 74 17.54 -2.96 -2.53
C PHE A 74 17.80 -3.36 -1.07
N LYS A 75 17.29 -2.62 -0.08
CA LYS A 75 17.50 -2.86 1.35
C LYS A 75 17.21 -4.32 1.76
N ASP A 76 16.20 -4.93 1.15
CA ASP A 76 15.82 -6.32 1.45
C ASP A 76 16.75 -7.36 0.79
N HIS A 77 17.49 -6.98 -0.24
CA HIS A 77 18.44 -7.83 -1.00
C HIS A 77 19.92 -7.61 -0.62
N LEU A 78 20.23 -6.53 0.09
CA LEU A 78 21.57 -6.18 0.61
C LEU A 78 21.88 -6.95 1.92
N PRO A 79 23.16 -7.05 2.33
CA PRO A 79 23.54 -7.75 3.56
C PRO A 79 22.78 -7.19 4.78
N GLY A 80 22.06 -8.08 5.49
CA GLY A 80 21.13 -7.71 6.58
C GLY A 80 19.67 -7.54 6.16
N GLY A 81 19.35 -7.68 4.88
CA GLY A 81 17.99 -7.64 4.33
C GLY A 81 17.23 -8.95 4.52
N LYS A 82 15.88 -8.88 4.52
CA LYS A 82 14.98 -10.01 4.79
C LYS A 82 15.09 -11.18 3.81
N LEU A 83 15.66 -10.94 2.63
CA LEU A 83 15.78 -11.93 1.55
C LEU A 83 17.18 -12.57 1.49
N VAL A 84 18.11 -12.14 2.36
CA VAL A 84 19.44 -12.73 2.48
C VAL A 84 19.39 -13.83 3.55
N GLY A 85 19.46 -15.10 3.11
CA GLY A 85 19.42 -16.26 4.02
C GLY A 85 18.05 -16.92 4.17
N MET A 86 17.17 -16.81 3.17
CA MET A 86 15.92 -17.58 3.16
C MET A 86 16.18 -19.09 3.16
N ASP A 87 15.39 -19.82 3.95
CA ASP A 87 15.42 -21.28 4.03
C ASP A 87 15.30 -21.90 2.62
N PRO A 88 16.17 -22.84 2.22
CA PRO A 88 16.13 -23.50 0.91
C PRO A 88 14.75 -24.08 0.54
N THR A 89 13.92 -24.45 1.51
CA THR A 89 12.54 -24.93 1.24
C THR A 89 11.63 -23.83 0.68
N VAL A 90 11.81 -22.60 1.13
CA VAL A 90 11.06 -21.42 0.67
C VAL A 90 11.54 -21.01 -0.71
N VAL A 91 12.85 -21.04 -0.95
CA VAL A 91 13.45 -20.78 -2.26
C VAL A 91 12.94 -21.78 -3.31
N ALA A 92 12.80 -23.06 -2.95
CA ALA A 92 12.24 -24.07 -3.84
C ALA A 92 10.78 -23.77 -4.24
N LYS A 93 9.95 -23.26 -3.31
CA LYS A 93 8.57 -22.85 -3.62
C LYS A 93 8.52 -21.66 -4.59
N PHE A 94 9.45 -20.72 -4.46
CA PHE A 94 9.52 -19.55 -5.35
C PHE A 94 10.11 -19.85 -6.74
N LYS A 95 10.84 -20.96 -6.93
CA LYS A 95 11.34 -21.36 -8.26
C LYS A 95 10.22 -21.60 -9.27
N CYS A 96 9.06 -22.06 -8.81
CA CYS A 96 7.90 -22.32 -9.67
C CYS A 96 7.09 -21.05 -9.99
N THR A 97 7.38 -19.91 -9.36
CA THR A 97 6.67 -18.66 -9.59
C THR A 97 7.31 -17.92 -10.77
N PRO A 98 6.51 -17.42 -11.73
CA PRO A 98 7.04 -16.62 -12.82
C PRO A 98 7.75 -15.38 -12.28
N LYS A 99 8.93 -15.09 -12.82
CA LYS A 99 9.82 -13.98 -12.37
C LYS A 99 9.26 -12.60 -12.71
N THR A 100 8.24 -12.52 -13.57
CA THR A 100 7.66 -11.26 -14.07
C THR A 100 6.15 -11.23 -13.86
N SER A 101 5.60 -10.03 -13.64
CA SER A 101 4.14 -9.78 -13.57
C SER A 101 3.40 -10.10 -14.87
N CYS A 102 4.14 -10.29 -15.97
CA CYS A 102 3.63 -10.60 -17.30
C CYS A 102 2.65 -11.77 -17.33
N PHE A 103 2.79 -12.74 -16.40
CA PHE A 103 1.81 -13.83 -16.29
C PHE A 103 0.40 -13.32 -15.91
N ALA A 104 0.31 -12.42 -14.94
CA ALA A 104 -0.98 -11.84 -14.53
C ALA A 104 -1.58 -11.01 -15.66
N GLU A 105 -0.77 -10.18 -16.32
CA GLU A 105 -1.19 -9.37 -17.47
C GLU A 105 -1.69 -10.25 -18.62
N SER A 106 -0.98 -11.34 -18.94
CA SER A 106 -1.40 -12.31 -19.95
C SER A 106 -2.72 -12.99 -19.60
N VAL A 107 -2.95 -13.34 -18.32
CA VAL A 107 -4.22 -13.92 -17.86
C VAL A 107 -5.36 -12.93 -18.05
N PHE A 108 -5.17 -11.67 -17.70
CA PHE A 108 -6.18 -10.62 -17.90
C PHE A 108 -6.43 -10.34 -19.38
N GLY A 109 -5.39 -10.32 -20.21
CA GLY A 109 -5.54 -10.17 -21.66
C GLY A 109 -6.35 -11.31 -22.28
N GLN A 110 -6.09 -12.57 -21.87
CA GLN A 110 -6.88 -13.72 -22.30
C GLN A 110 -8.33 -13.64 -21.82
N LEU A 111 -8.57 -13.22 -20.57
CA LEU A 111 -9.91 -13.04 -20.03
C LEU A 111 -10.68 -11.95 -20.79
N ASP A 112 -10.07 -10.79 -21.04
CA ASP A 112 -10.67 -9.70 -21.79
C ASP A 112 -11.04 -10.13 -23.21
N HIS A 113 -10.14 -10.84 -23.89
CA HIS A 113 -10.43 -11.41 -25.21
C HIS A 113 -11.59 -12.41 -25.18
N LEU A 114 -11.66 -13.27 -24.16
CA LEU A 114 -12.77 -14.23 -23.99
C LEU A 114 -14.11 -13.54 -23.75
N LEU A 115 -14.13 -12.49 -22.93
CA LEU A 115 -15.35 -11.73 -22.65
C LEU A 115 -15.84 -10.97 -23.89
N LYS A 116 -14.92 -10.44 -24.71
CA LYS A 116 -15.25 -9.77 -25.98
C LYS A 116 -15.76 -10.75 -27.04
N SER A 117 -15.09 -11.89 -27.19
CA SER A 117 -15.45 -12.90 -28.21
C SER A 117 -16.68 -13.72 -27.82
N LYS A 118 -16.89 -13.98 -26.53
CA LYS A 118 -17.99 -14.81 -26.01
C LYS A 118 -18.62 -14.14 -24.77
N PRO A 119 -19.45 -13.10 -24.95
CA PRO A 119 -20.01 -12.34 -23.83
C PRO A 119 -20.94 -13.16 -22.93
N ASN A 120 -21.58 -14.20 -23.46
CA ASN A 120 -22.48 -15.08 -22.70
C ASN A 120 -21.72 -16.21 -21.96
N LEU A 121 -20.39 -16.18 -21.94
CA LEU A 121 -19.59 -17.20 -21.26
C LEU A 121 -19.66 -17.03 -19.74
N SER A 122 -20.00 -18.10 -19.02
CA SER A 122 -19.96 -18.09 -17.56
C SER A 122 -18.52 -17.90 -17.06
N THR A 123 -18.33 -17.18 -15.95
CA THR A 123 -17.00 -16.96 -15.35
C THR A 123 -16.25 -18.26 -15.07
N LEU A 124 -16.96 -19.29 -14.56
CA LEU A 124 -16.40 -20.63 -14.32
C LEU A 124 -15.81 -21.25 -15.60
N ALA A 125 -16.48 -21.07 -16.74
CA ALA A 125 -16.00 -21.60 -18.02
C ALA A 125 -14.81 -20.79 -18.55
N ALA A 126 -14.80 -19.47 -18.36
CA ALA A 126 -13.67 -18.62 -18.73
C ALA A 126 -12.41 -18.98 -17.92
N GLU A 127 -12.55 -19.14 -16.60
CA GLU A 127 -11.49 -19.59 -15.70
C GLU A 127 -10.95 -20.97 -16.11
N ALA A 128 -11.85 -21.92 -16.40
CA ALA A 128 -11.46 -23.25 -16.85
C ALA A 128 -10.66 -23.20 -18.16
N TYR A 129 -11.06 -22.37 -19.12
CA TYR A 129 -10.36 -22.22 -20.40
C TYR A 129 -8.95 -21.64 -20.22
N ILE A 130 -8.83 -20.54 -19.46
CA ILE A 130 -7.54 -19.89 -19.17
C ILE A 130 -6.61 -20.88 -18.45
N THR A 131 -7.13 -21.61 -17.46
CA THR A 131 -6.35 -22.59 -16.70
C THR A 131 -5.91 -23.76 -17.58
N PHE A 132 -6.79 -24.26 -18.44
CA PHE A 132 -6.49 -25.35 -19.37
C PHE A 132 -5.39 -24.97 -20.37
N SER A 133 -5.45 -23.74 -20.89
CA SER A 133 -4.43 -23.19 -21.80
C SER A 133 -3.09 -22.99 -21.09
N ASN A 134 -3.09 -22.30 -19.95
CA ASN A 134 -1.86 -21.93 -19.25
C ASN A 134 -1.14 -23.14 -18.64
N ASN A 135 -1.88 -24.14 -18.17
CA ASN A 135 -1.30 -25.37 -17.65
C ASN A 135 -0.87 -26.35 -18.76
N LYS A 136 -1.05 -25.99 -20.05
CA LYS A 136 -0.77 -26.85 -21.20
C LYS A 136 -1.42 -28.23 -21.08
N THR A 137 -2.63 -28.27 -20.51
CA THR A 137 -3.32 -29.52 -20.17
C THR A 137 -3.59 -30.37 -21.41
N LEU A 138 -3.80 -29.75 -22.57
CA LEU A 138 -3.93 -30.46 -23.84
C LEU A 138 -2.66 -31.26 -24.18
N ASN A 139 -1.49 -30.63 -24.14
CA ASN A 139 -0.22 -31.30 -24.43
C ASN A 139 0.06 -32.42 -23.42
N TRP A 140 -0.27 -32.20 -22.16
CA TRP A 140 -0.17 -33.22 -21.12
C TRP A 140 -1.11 -34.42 -21.38
N LEU A 141 -2.34 -34.17 -21.84
CA LEU A 141 -3.29 -35.23 -22.21
C LEU A 141 -2.86 -36.00 -23.46
N LEU A 142 -2.28 -35.32 -24.44
CA LEU A 142 -1.80 -35.95 -25.68
C LEU A 142 -0.61 -36.89 -25.45
N ASN A 143 0.21 -36.61 -24.43
CA ASN A 143 1.36 -37.44 -24.07
C ASN A 143 0.99 -38.70 -23.26
N LYS A 144 -0.29 -38.90 -22.93
CA LYS A 144 -0.76 -40.06 -22.16
C LYS A 144 -1.24 -41.21 -23.07
N PRO A 145 -1.22 -42.46 -22.56
CA PRO A 145 -1.85 -43.58 -23.25
C PRO A 145 -3.33 -43.31 -23.50
N GLU A 146 -3.84 -43.79 -24.64
CA GLU A 146 -5.22 -43.54 -25.07
C GLU A 146 -6.26 -44.04 -24.05
N LEU A 147 -6.01 -45.20 -23.44
CA LEU A 147 -6.88 -45.77 -22.40
C LEU A 147 -6.95 -44.86 -21.16
N GLU A 148 -5.82 -44.36 -20.66
CA GLU A 148 -5.78 -43.44 -19.52
C GLU A 148 -6.46 -42.11 -19.84
N ARG A 149 -6.23 -41.58 -21.05
CA ARG A 149 -6.85 -40.33 -21.50
C ARG A 149 -8.37 -40.42 -21.52
N ASN A 150 -8.92 -41.52 -22.00
CA ASN A 150 -10.37 -41.73 -22.07
C ASN A 150 -10.99 -41.83 -20.67
N ILE A 151 -10.33 -42.54 -19.74
CA ILE A 151 -10.75 -42.62 -18.33
C ILE A 151 -10.79 -41.22 -17.71
N LEU A 152 -9.73 -40.42 -17.89
CA LEU A 152 -9.65 -39.07 -17.33
C LEU A 152 -10.74 -38.13 -17.88
N ILE A 153 -11.06 -38.22 -19.17
CA ILE A 153 -12.14 -37.44 -19.79
C ILE A 153 -13.50 -37.90 -19.26
N GLU A 154 -13.71 -39.20 -19.11
CA GLU A 154 -14.94 -39.76 -18.56
C GLU A 154 -15.17 -39.33 -17.10
N GLU A 155 -14.11 -39.35 -16.28
CA GLU A 155 -14.16 -38.83 -14.92
C GLU A 155 -14.46 -37.32 -14.89
N ALA A 156 -13.81 -36.54 -15.75
CA ALA A 156 -14.05 -35.11 -15.85
C ALA A 156 -15.52 -34.81 -16.21
N THR A 157 -16.08 -35.54 -17.19
CA THR A 157 -17.48 -35.37 -17.62
C THR A 157 -18.48 -35.76 -16.54
N LYS A 158 -18.25 -36.88 -15.82
CA LYS A 158 -19.06 -37.29 -14.67
C LYS A 158 -19.08 -36.22 -13.56
N ASN A 159 -17.94 -35.56 -13.33
CA ASN A 159 -17.79 -34.55 -12.29
C ASN A 159 -18.36 -33.17 -12.65
N VAL A 160 -18.78 -32.90 -13.90
CA VAL A 160 -19.31 -31.58 -14.29
C VAL A 160 -20.51 -31.18 -13.44
N LYS A 161 -21.43 -32.11 -13.18
CA LYS A 161 -22.63 -31.82 -12.38
C LYS A 161 -22.29 -31.43 -10.94
N THR A 162 -21.32 -32.13 -10.33
CA THR A 162 -20.90 -31.87 -8.95
C THR A 162 -20.18 -30.53 -8.85
N VAL A 163 -19.31 -30.21 -9.80
CA VAL A 163 -18.60 -28.92 -9.89
C VAL A 163 -19.59 -27.76 -10.04
N ARG A 164 -20.57 -27.86 -10.95
CA ARG A 164 -21.60 -26.81 -11.14
C ARG A 164 -22.44 -26.61 -9.89
N LYS A 165 -22.81 -27.69 -9.18
CA LYS A 165 -23.54 -27.61 -7.91
C LYS A 165 -22.72 -26.89 -6.84
N LYS A 166 -21.45 -27.27 -6.66
CA LYS A 166 -20.51 -26.61 -5.73
C LYS A 166 -20.33 -25.13 -6.05
N PHE A 167 -20.17 -24.78 -7.33
CA PHE A 167 -20.05 -23.39 -7.76
C PHE A 167 -21.31 -22.56 -7.42
N LYS A 168 -22.51 -23.10 -7.70
CA LYS A 168 -23.77 -22.44 -7.35
C LYS A 168 -23.93 -22.25 -5.84
N GLN A 169 -23.59 -23.26 -5.04
CA GLN A 169 -23.63 -23.18 -3.59
C GLN A 169 -22.65 -22.12 -3.08
N ARG A 170 -21.42 -22.13 -3.57
CA ARG A 170 -20.40 -21.16 -3.17
C ARG A 170 -20.79 -19.73 -3.52
N ARG A 171 -21.44 -19.51 -4.67
CA ARG A 171 -21.98 -18.19 -5.04
C ARG A 171 -23.02 -17.69 -4.03
N LYS A 172 -23.93 -18.55 -3.58
CA LYS A 172 -24.92 -18.21 -2.54
C LYS A 172 -24.26 -17.85 -1.21
N GLU A 173 -23.29 -18.64 -0.76
CA GLU A 173 -22.54 -18.36 0.47
C GLU A 173 -21.82 -17.00 0.40
N ILE A 174 -21.20 -16.68 -0.74
CA ILE A 174 -20.55 -15.39 -0.96
C ILE A 174 -21.57 -14.25 -0.93
N GLU A 175 -22.73 -14.43 -1.55
CA GLU A 175 -23.79 -13.43 -1.55
C GLU A 175 -24.35 -13.18 -0.13
N GLU A 176 -24.61 -14.24 0.62
CA GLU A 176 -25.07 -14.16 2.01
C GLU A 176 -24.04 -13.49 2.91
N SER A 177 -22.76 -13.87 2.80
CA SER A 177 -21.68 -13.22 3.57
C SER A 177 -21.54 -11.73 3.25
N ARG A 178 -21.71 -11.33 1.98
CA ARG A 178 -21.74 -9.91 1.59
C ARG A 178 -22.91 -9.17 2.21
N ARG A 179 -24.12 -9.77 2.18
CA ARG A 179 -25.30 -9.20 2.82
C ARG A 179 -25.08 -8.99 4.32
N LEU A 180 -24.59 -10.00 5.03
CA LEU A 180 -24.29 -9.92 6.45
C LEU A 180 -23.21 -8.87 6.76
N ALA A 181 -22.20 -8.73 5.90
CA ALA A 181 -21.17 -7.70 6.07
C ALA A 181 -21.73 -6.28 5.90
N LEU A 182 -22.62 -6.08 4.92
CA LEU A 182 -23.31 -4.82 4.71
C LEU A 182 -24.22 -4.47 5.89
N GLU A 183 -25.04 -5.41 6.35
CA GLU A 183 -25.90 -5.21 7.53
C GLU A 183 -25.10 -4.85 8.78
N LYS A 184 -23.97 -5.52 9.03
CA LYS A 184 -23.06 -5.18 10.13
C LYS A 184 -22.46 -3.78 9.97
N ALA A 185 -22.12 -3.37 8.75
CA ALA A 185 -21.60 -2.04 8.49
C ALA A 185 -22.66 -0.95 8.70
N ILE A 186 -23.91 -1.20 8.31
CA ILE A 186 -25.05 -0.31 8.54
C ILE A 186 -25.30 -0.17 10.05
N LYS A 187 -25.45 -1.28 10.78
CA LYS A 187 -25.65 -1.26 12.24
C LYS A 187 -24.53 -0.50 12.96
N LYS A 188 -23.28 -0.76 12.61
CA LYS A 188 -22.15 0.00 13.18
C LYS A 188 -22.24 1.50 12.92
N ARG A 189 -22.68 1.92 11.73
CA ARG A 189 -22.86 3.34 11.41
C ARG A 189 -24.01 3.94 12.23
N GLU A 190 -25.12 3.23 12.35
CA GLU A 190 -26.26 3.62 13.17
C GLU A 190 -25.87 3.73 14.65
N ASP A 191 -25.14 2.75 15.20
CA ASP A 191 -24.65 2.76 16.58
C ASP A 191 -23.74 3.97 16.83
N ILE A 192 -22.77 4.22 15.94
CA ILE A 192 -21.88 5.39 16.03
C ILE A 192 -22.68 6.69 15.97
N GLN A 193 -23.71 6.75 15.11
CA GLN A 193 -24.55 7.93 14.98
C GLN A 193 -25.43 8.14 16.22
N GLN A 194 -26.01 7.08 16.78
CA GLN A 194 -26.76 7.12 18.02
C GLN A 194 -25.88 7.53 19.20
N GLU A 195 -24.66 6.99 19.31
CA GLU A 195 -23.70 7.41 20.34
C GLU A 195 -23.32 8.88 20.20
N LYS A 196 -23.14 9.38 18.97
CA LYS A 196 -22.88 10.79 18.72
C LYS A 196 -24.05 11.66 19.18
N ILE A 197 -25.27 11.31 18.81
CA ILE A 197 -26.49 12.03 19.22
C ILE A 197 -26.62 12.02 20.75
N LYS A 198 -26.46 10.87 21.40
CA LYS A 198 -26.48 10.76 22.87
C LYS A 198 -25.44 11.66 23.54
N LYS A 199 -24.20 11.68 23.03
CA LYS A 199 -23.15 12.58 23.54
C LYS A 199 -23.49 14.05 23.34
N GLN A 200 -24.07 14.42 22.19
CA GLN A 200 -24.52 15.79 21.93
C GLN A 200 -25.66 16.21 22.87
N GLU A 201 -26.61 15.33 23.16
CA GLU A 201 -27.66 15.55 24.15
C GLU A 201 -27.09 15.74 25.56
N GLU A 202 -26.12 14.91 25.97
CA GLU A 202 -25.42 15.05 27.25
C GLU A 202 -24.69 16.39 27.37
N TYR A 203 -23.98 16.81 26.33
CA TYR A 203 -23.28 18.11 26.31
C TYR A 203 -24.27 19.28 26.34
N THR A 204 -25.39 19.16 25.64
CA THR A 204 -26.46 20.17 25.66
C THR A 204 -27.07 20.30 27.05
N LYS A 205 -27.40 19.17 27.71
CA LYS A 205 -27.89 19.16 29.10
C LYS A 205 -26.88 19.77 30.07
N SER A 206 -25.59 19.46 29.90
CA SER A 206 -24.52 20.03 30.73
C SER A 206 -24.47 21.55 30.61
N ILE A 207 -24.68 22.11 29.42
CA ILE A 207 -24.69 23.57 29.24
C ILE A 207 -25.97 24.23 29.70
N LEU A 208 -27.13 23.57 29.61
CA LEU A 208 -28.36 24.09 30.22
C LEU A 208 -28.16 24.37 31.72
N ASN A 209 -27.36 23.55 32.41
CA ASN A 209 -27.07 23.75 33.84
C ASN A 209 -26.09 24.90 34.12
N HIS A 210 -25.17 25.22 33.20
CA HIS A 210 -24.11 26.24 33.40
C HIS A 210 -24.36 27.56 32.66
N GLY A 211 -25.33 27.59 31.73
CA GLY A 211 -25.51 28.66 30.75
C GLY A 211 -24.49 28.59 29.61
N LEU A 212 -24.78 29.19 28.46
CA LEU A 212 -23.81 29.36 27.37
C LEU A 212 -23.14 30.73 27.52
N TRP A 213 -21.81 30.75 27.60
CA TRP A 213 -21.06 32.01 27.68
C TRP A 213 -20.62 32.39 26.28
N GLN A 214 -20.75 33.65 25.88
CA GLN A 214 -20.41 34.13 24.54
C GLN A 214 -19.25 35.11 24.57
N THR A 215 -19.19 35.98 25.57
CA THR A 215 -18.16 37.04 25.68
C THR A 215 -17.12 36.74 26.75
N SER A 216 -15.93 37.35 26.65
CA SER A 216 -14.86 37.18 27.67
C SER A 216 -15.32 37.65 29.05
N ASN A 217 -16.07 38.75 29.11
CA ASN A 217 -16.60 39.30 30.35
C ASN A 217 -17.61 38.36 31.03
N GLU A 218 -18.41 37.61 30.25
CA GLU A 218 -19.31 36.58 30.77
C GLU A 218 -18.56 35.37 31.32
N ILE A 219 -17.43 35.00 30.70
CA ILE A 219 -16.59 33.90 31.20
C ILE A 219 -16.04 34.27 32.58
N ASP A 220 -15.49 35.47 32.73
CA ASP A 220 -14.91 35.91 33.99
C ASP A 220 -15.96 36.09 35.09
N SER A 221 -17.12 36.66 34.78
CA SER A 221 -18.21 36.83 35.73
C SER A 221 -18.81 35.49 36.19
N MET A 222 -19.02 34.54 35.27
CA MET A 222 -19.54 33.22 35.60
C MET A 222 -18.51 32.37 36.36
N LEU A 223 -17.21 32.49 36.03
CA LEU A 223 -16.14 31.84 36.78
C LEU A 223 -16.01 32.36 38.22
N LEU A 224 -16.34 33.63 38.48
CA LEU A 224 -16.40 34.19 39.83
C LEU A 224 -17.58 33.66 40.64
N SER A 225 -18.70 33.28 39.98
CA SER A 225 -19.88 32.76 40.66
C SER A 225 -19.69 31.35 41.26
N TYR A 226 -18.77 30.55 40.71
CA TYR A 226 -18.45 29.21 41.23
C TYR A 226 -17.52 29.25 42.44
N LYS A 227 -17.89 28.53 43.51
CA LYS A 227 -17.14 28.50 44.78
C LYS A 227 -15.95 27.55 44.77
N THR A 228 -16.07 26.40 44.10
CA THR A 228 -15.01 25.38 44.09
C THR A 228 -14.21 25.39 42.79
N LYS A 229 -12.93 25.00 42.88
CA LYS A 229 -12.07 24.85 41.69
C LYS A 229 -12.53 23.71 40.77
N THR A 230 -13.18 22.68 41.33
CA THR A 230 -13.73 21.55 40.58
C THR A 230 -14.90 22.01 39.69
N ASP A 231 -15.83 22.80 40.24
CA ASP A 231 -17.00 23.27 39.47
C ASP A 231 -16.59 24.22 38.34
N LYS A 232 -15.59 25.09 38.58
CA LYS A 232 -15.02 25.95 37.53
C LYS A 232 -14.45 25.14 36.36
N ILE A 233 -13.70 24.08 36.69
CA ILE A 233 -13.09 23.21 35.69
C ILE A 233 -14.17 22.46 34.92
N ASP A 234 -15.23 21.98 35.59
CA ASP A 234 -16.27 21.21 34.94
C ASP A 234 -17.20 22.08 34.08
N ALA A 235 -17.51 23.31 34.51
CA ALA A 235 -18.20 24.29 33.68
C ALA A 235 -17.38 24.65 32.42
N LEU A 236 -16.07 24.89 32.54
CA LEU A 236 -15.19 25.13 31.39
C LEU A 236 -15.13 23.93 30.44
N LYS A 237 -15.04 22.71 30.97
CA LYS A 237 -15.09 21.50 30.13
C LYS A 237 -16.42 21.38 29.39
N ALA A 238 -17.53 21.72 30.03
CA ALA A 238 -18.85 21.71 29.41
C ALA A 238 -18.93 22.71 28.23
N GLN A 239 -18.45 23.94 28.43
CA GLN A 239 -18.35 24.96 27.36
C GLN A 239 -17.51 24.47 26.18
N LEU A 240 -16.32 23.93 26.44
CA LEU A 240 -15.40 23.47 25.39
C LEU A 240 -15.95 22.28 24.60
N LYS A 241 -16.53 21.29 25.28
CA LYS A 241 -17.11 20.10 24.63
C LYS A 241 -18.30 20.45 23.74
N PHE A 242 -19.19 21.32 24.20
CA PHE A 242 -20.34 21.72 23.40
C PHE A 242 -19.95 22.54 22.19
N ARG A 243 -19.03 23.51 22.34
CA ARG A 243 -18.54 24.31 21.20
C ARG A 243 -17.87 23.44 20.14
N LYS A 244 -17.14 22.40 20.57
CA LYS A 244 -16.46 21.45 19.68
C LYS A 244 -17.42 20.45 19.02
N ASP A 245 -18.24 19.76 19.80
CA ASP A 245 -18.96 18.56 19.36
C ASP A 245 -20.44 18.83 19.01
N VAL A 246 -21.01 19.94 19.46
CA VAL A 246 -22.41 20.36 19.15
C VAL A 246 -22.42 21.55 18.17
N LEU A 247 -21.71 22.64 18.48
CA LEU A 247 -21.66 23.82 17.59
C LEU A 247 -20.66 23.68 16.43
N LEU A 248 -19.81 22.64 16.45
CA LEU A 248 -18.82 22.35 15.41
C LEU A 248 -17.90 23.55 15.09
N GLN A 249 -17.59 24.38 16.10
CA GLN A 249 -16.72 25.53 15.91
C GLN A 249 -15.32 25.08 15.49
N GLN A 250 -14.83 25.61 14.37
CA GLN A 250 -13.46 25.37 13.92
C GLN A 250 -12.52 26.23 14.77
N PRO A 251 -11.58 25.64 15.53
CA PRO A 251 -10.62 26.43 16.27
C PRO A 251 -9.57 27.01 15.31
N GLU A 252 -9.08 28.23 15.61
CA GLU A 252 -7.93 28.81 14.91
C GLU A 252 -6.65 27.97 15.12
N GLU A 253 -6.52 27.32 16.29
CA GLU A 253 -5.45 26.37 16.59
C GLU A 253 -6.01 24.98 16.94
N LYS A 254 -5.49 23.90 16.35
CA LYS A 254 -5.97 22.51 16.59
C LYS A 254 -5.92 22.06 18.06
N GLN A 255 -5.25 22.80 18.93
CA GLN A 255 -5.08 22.48 20.35
C GLN A 255 -6.13 23.13 21.26
N THR A 256 -6.87 24.16 20.81
CA THR A 256 -7.73 25.01 21.66
C THR A 256 -8.85 24.25 22.37
N PHE A 257 -9.37 23.17 21.77
CA PHE A 257 -10.44 22.35 22.37
C PHE A 257 -9.96 21.01 22.95
N ASN A 258 -8.66 20.79 23.13
CA ASN A 258 -8.13 19.54 23.66
C ASN A 258 -7.86 19.64 25.17
N ILE A 259 -8.60 18.86 25.96
CA ILE A 259 -8.40 18.77 27.41
C ILE A 259 -7.31 17.73 27.69
N THR A 260 -6.07 18.17 27.90
CA THR A 260 -4.96 17.26 28.25
C THR A 260 -5.01 16.84 29.72
N LYS A 261 -5.14 15.53 29.97
CA LYS A 261 -4.92 14.90 31.29
C LYS A 261 -3.42 14.80 31.58
N LYS A 262 -2.75 15.93 31.79
CA LYS A 262 -1.44 15.96 32.44
C LYS A 262 -1.31 17.27 33.19
N LYS A 263 -0.97 17.18 34.48
CA LYS A 263 -0.55 18.29 35.33
C LYS A 263 0.40 19.22 34.55
N ARG A 264 -0.11 20.32 33.99
CA ARG A 264 0.54 21.64 33.78
C ARG A 264 -0.17 22.44 32.69
N ARG A 265 -0.66 23.61 33.11
CA ARG A 265 -0.96 24.85 32.36
C ARG A 265 -2.16 24.82 31.41
N LEU A 266 -3.28 25.29 31.93
CA LEU A 266 -4.24 26.09 31.16
C LEU A 266 -3.55 27.42 30.87
N ASN A 267 -3.12 27.66 29.63
CA ASN A 267 -2.82 29.01 29.17
C ASN A 267 -4.07 29.53 28.49
N ILE A 268 -4.85 30.31 29.25
CA ILE A 268 -5.79 31.26 28.67
C ILE A 268 -4.95 32.52 28.48
N LYS A 269 -4.67 32.90 27.22
CA LYS A 269 -4.16 34.24 26.94
C LYS A 269 -5.34 35.20 27.07
N SER A 270 -5.19 36.15 27.99
CA SER A 270 -5.99 37.37 28.17
C SER A 270 -6.11 38.15 26.87
#